data_AF-A0A4S4CKA5-F1
#
_entry.id   AF-A0A4S4CKA5-F1
#
_cell.length_a   1.000
_cell.length_b   1.000
_cell.length_c   1.000
_cell.angle_alpha   90.00
_cell.angle_beta   90.00
_cell.angle_gamma   90.00
#
_symmetry.space_group_name_H-M   'P 1'
#
loop_
_entity.id
_entity.type
_entity.pdbx_description
1 polymer ?
#
loop_
_entity_poly.entity_id
_entity_poly.type
_entity_poly.pdbx_seq_one_letter_code
_entity_poly.pdbx_strand_id
1 'polypeptide(L)'
;MTPRIAVIGCGNRGADVYATHLTKQGAQIVALVDPRPDRLAEVARRFDVPDGACFAHWDEFFNAGKVADAVVIATPDHLHVEPCLQALQLGYHVLLEKPICLEETELDVILQAEAASSGTVTVCHVLRSTPFFQDIRRVVDSDVLGPLIGMIWTENVGYWHYAHSYVRGNWRASPPAAPFLLAKSCHDLDLLRWYAGSPPVTVSSVGGLNHFRPENAPAGASDRCVTCPVADCPFDARRFYRSRPTDRWPVTVLVAGGHSLEEALASGPYGECVYAGRNTVVDHQAVTVGFQGGLTAQLTVTAFTHDNTRTLKLVGPFGELRGHMERGELEHHEFRTGHSRTWTVEASGNHGGGDIALVSSWLSALRGEAPWPSPLSVSLDSHRMAFAAERARLNGSVVNL
;
A
#
# COMPACT_ATOMS: atom_id res chain seq x y z
N MET A 1 6.76 27.63 10.30
CA MET A 1 5.88 27.90 9.14
C MET A 1 4.77 26.86 9.14
N THR A 2 3.52 27.23 8.82
CA THR A 2 2.41 26.26 8.66
C THR A 2 2.48 25.69 7.24
N PRO A 3 2.77 24.40 7.04
CA PRO A 3 2.88 23.84 5.70
C PRO A 3 1.56 23.90 4.95
N ARG A 4 1.58 24.40 3.71
CA ARG A 4 0.43 24.52 2.81
C ARG A 4 0.47 23.38 1.80
N ILE A 5 -0.57 22.56 1.76
CA ILE A 5 -0.59 21.30 1.01
C ILE A 5 -1.74 21.32 0.01
N ALA A 6 -1.49 20.87 -1.23
CA ALA A 6 -2.53 20.55 -2.18
C ALA A 6 -2.76 19.03 -2.24
N VAL A 7 -4.00 18.60 -2.48
CA VAL A 7 -4.35 17.17 -2.56
C VAL A 7 -4.88 16.85 -3.96
N ILE A 8 -4.15 16.00 -4.68
CA ILE A 8 -4.53 15.49 -6.00
C ILE A 8 -5.07 14.08 -5.83
N GLY A 9 -6.38 13.91 -6.06
CA GLY A 9 -7.13 12.70 -5.74
C GLY A 9 -7.77 12.80 -4.36
N CYS A 10 -9.03 13.24 -4.30
CA CYS A 10 -9.77 13.45 -3.03
C CYS A 10 -10.54 12.20 -2.58
N GLY A 11 -10.08 11.00 -2.96
CA GLY A 11 -10.66 9.73 -2.53
C GLY A 11 -10.37 9.39 -1.06
N ASN A 12 -10.50 8.10 -0.72
CA ASN A 12 -10.28 7.63 0.65
C ASN A 12 -8.86 7.94 1.15
N ARG A 13 -7.83 7.63 0.36
CA ARG A 13 -6.44 7.86 0.76
C ARG A 13 -6.10 9.35 0.83
N GLY A 14 -6.37 10.12 -0.22
CA GLY A 14 -6.03 11.55 -0.26
C GLY A 14 -6.79 12.39 0.77
N ALA A 15 -8.13 12.36 0.74
CA ALA A 15 -8.94 13.26 1.58
C ALA A 15 -9.27 12.67 2.96
N ASP A 16 -9.73 11.42 3.06
CA ASP A 16 -10.17 10.89 4.35
C ASP A 16 -9.00 10.54 5.27
N VAL A 17 -7.88 10.06 4.71
CA VAL A 17 -6.69 9.67 5.46
C VAL A 17 -5.66 10.80 5.51
N TYR A 18 -4.99 11.12 4.40
CA TYR A 18 -3.83 12.03 4.43
C TYR A 18 -4.20 13.44 4.79
N ALA A 19 -5.19 14.05 4.14
CA ALA A 19 -5.60 15.41 4.45
C ALA A 19 -6.04 15.55 5.91
N THR A 20 -6.81 14.58 6.44
CA THR A 20 -7.20 14.54 7.86
C THR A 20 -5.99 14.47 8.81
N HIS A 21 -5.00 13.63 8.51
CA HIS A 21 -3.81 13.51 9.36
C HIS A 21 -2.89 14.73 9.25
N LEU A 22 -2.80 15.34 8.07
CA LEU A 22 -2.03 16.56 7.81
C LEU A 22 -2.60 17.72 8.61
N THR A 23 -3.92 17.95 8.55
CA THR A 23 -4.57 19.06 9.27
C THR A 23 -4.49 18.89 10.79
N LYS A 24 -4.71 17.66 11.30
CA LYS A 24 -4.52 17.34 12.72
C LYS A 24 -3.10 17.58 13.23
N GLN A 25 -2.12 17.58 12.34
CA GLN A 25 -0.70 17.80 12.65
C GLN A 25 -0.20 19.19 12.21
N GLY A 26 -1.13 20.14 12.03
CA GLY A 26 -0.82 21.55 11.84
C GLY A 26 -0.34 21.92 10.44
N ALA A 27 -0.76 21.20 9.41
CA ALA A 27 -0.71 21.63 8.02
C ALA A 27 -2.06 22.21 7.58
N GLN A 28 -2.06 23.01 6.51
CA GLN A 28 -3.26 23.57 5.91
C GLN A 28 -3.47 22.98 4.52
N ILE A 29 -4.67 22.49 4.23
CA ILE A 29 -5.05 22.14 2.86
C ILE A 29 -5.46 23.41 2.14
N VAL A 30 -4.83 23.71 1.00
CA VAL A 30 -5.02 24.99 0.29
C VAL A 30 -5.53 24.83 -1.14
N ALA A 31 -5.49 23.62 -1.69
CA ALA A 31 -6.05 23.30 -2.99
C ALA A 31 -6.45 21.82 -3.06
N LEU A 32 -7.47 21.52 -3.87
CA LEU A 32 -8.02 20.18 -4.05
C LEU A 32 -8.20 19.88 -5.53
N VAL A 33 -7.91 18.65 -5.94
CA VAL A 33 -8.13 18.16 -7.29
C VAL A 33 -8.85 16.82 -7.26
N ASP A 34 -10.04 16.74 -7.86
CA ASP A 34 -10.79 15.49 -8.07
C ASP A 34 -11.82 15.70 -9.18
N PRO A 35 -11.99 14.76 -10.12
CA PRO A 35 -12.93 14.92 -11.23
C PRO A 35 -14.40 14.83 -10.80
N ARG A 36 -14.69 14.38 -9.57
CA ARG A 36 -16.06 14.23 -9.08
C ARG A 36 -16.49 15.51 -8.35
N PRO A 37 -17.41 16.33 -8.91
CA PRO A 37 -17.76 17.63 -8.34
C PRO A 37 -18.37 17.51 -6.94
N ASP A 38 -19.22 16.51 -6.70
CA ASP A 38 -19.84 16.31 -5.38
C ASP A 38 -18.79 15.99 -4.31
N ARG A 39 -17.80 15.16 -4.67
CA ARG A 39 -16.70 14.82 -3.76
C ARG A 39 -15.80 16.01 -3.51
N LEU A 40 -15.49 16.77 -4.56
CA LEU A 40 -14.66 17.97 -4.46
C LEU A 40 -15.33 19.01 -3.53
N ALA A 41 -16.63 19.28 -3.71
CA ALA A 41 -17.40 20.19 -2.86
C ALA A 41 -17.58 19.70 -1.41
N GLU A 42 -17.71 18.39 -1.20
CA GLU A 42 -17.71 17.79 0.13
C GLU A 42 -16.39 18.03 0.87
N VAL A 43 -15.27 17.74 0.20
CA VAL A 43 -13.92 17.83 0.79
C VAL A 43 -13.51 19.29 0.96
N ALA A 44 -13.88 20.18 0.03
CA ALA A 44 -13.64 21.61 0.13
C ALA A 44 -14.29 22.21 1.39
N ARG A 45 -15.56 21.90 1.64
CA ARG A 45 -16.26 22.30 2.89
C ARG A 45 -15.63 21.70 4.14
N ARG A 46 -15.14 20.46 4.07
CA ARG A 46 -14.54 19.78 5.23
C ARG A 46 -13.23 20.43 5.69
N PHE A 47 -12.46 20.97 4.76
CA PHE A 47 -11.13 21.54 5.01
C PHE A 47 -11.06 23.06 4.77
N ASP A 48 -12.21 23.73 4.64
CA ASP A 48 -12.35 25.17 4.41
C ASP A 48 -11.54 25.69 3.20
N VAL A 49 -11.52 24.90 2.10
CA VAL A 49 -10.86 25.28 0.84
C VAL A 49 -11.85 26.06 -0.03
N PRO A 50 -11.48 27.26 -0.53
CA PRO A 50 -12.38 28.06 -1.37
C PRO A 50 -12.58 27.43 -2.74
N ASP A 51 -13.75 27.66 -3.36
CA ASP A 51 -14.11 27.13 -4.68
C ASP A 51 -13.06 27.46 -5.76
N GLY A 52 -12.46 28.65 -5.70
CA GLY A 52 -11.39 29.06 -6.63
C GLY A 52 -10.07 28.31 -6.50
N ALA A 53 -9.93 27.44 -5.49
CA ALA A 53 -8.79 26.55 -5.28
C ALA A 53 -9.17 25.06 -5.43
N CYS A 54 -10.32 24.79 -6.04
CA CYS A 54 -10.81 23.45 -6.36
C CYS A 54 -10.75 23.24 -7.88
N PHE A 55 -10.12 22.15 -8.31
CA PHE A 55 -9.87 21.87 -9.73
C PHE A 55 -10.41 20.49 -10.11
N ALA A 56 -10.91 20.35 -11.34
CA ALA A 56 -11.41 19.07 -11.83
C ALA A 56 -10.26 18.18 -12.36
N HIS A 57 -9.18 18.80 -12.83
CA HIS A 57 -8.00 18.13 -13.38
C HIS A 57 -6.70 18.74 -12.85
N TRP A 58 -5.62 17.94 -12.79
CA TRP A 58 -4.34 18.43 -12.27
C TRP A 58 -3.68 19.46 -13.20
N ASP A 59 -3.90 19.39 -14.51
CA ASP A 59 -3.40 20.41 -15.44
C ASP A 59 -3.94 21.82 -15.08
N GLU A 60 -5.22 21.91 -14.72
CA GLU A 60 -5.83 23.18 -14.28
C GLU A 60 -5.15 23.70 -13.01
N PHE A 61 -4.86 22.80 -12.06
CA PHE A 61 -4.14 23.11 -10.83
C PHE A 61 -2.71 23.60 -11.12
N PHE A 62 -1.93 22.88 -11.94
CA PHE A 62 -0.54 23.25 -12.21
C PHE A 62 -0.40 24.48 -13.12
N ASN A 63 -1.42 24.80 -13.94
CA ASN A 63 -1.49 26.06 -14.69
C ASN A 63 -1.57 27.30 -13.79
N ALA A 64 -2.00 27.16 -12.54
CA ALA A 64 -1.96 28.24 -11.54
C ALA A 64 -0.54 28.47 -10.96
N GLY A 65 0.44 27.66 -11.36
CA GLY A 65 1.82 27.71 -10.86
C GLY A 65 2.01 27.02 -9.50
N LYS A 66 3.06 27.40 -8.77
CA LYS A 66 3.35 26.85 -7.44
C LYS A 66 2.54 27.58 -6.36
N VAL A 67 1.34 27.07 -6.03
CA VAL A 67 0.40 27.69 -5.08
C VAL A 67 0.43 27.09 -3.67
N ALA A 68 1.16 25.99 -3.48
CA ALA A 68 1.35 25.28 -2.20
C ALA A 68 2.84 24.94 -1.98
N ASP A 69 3.20 24.50 -0.77
CA ASP A 69 4.57 24.07 -0.45
C ASP A 69 4.85 22.65 -0.95
N ALA A 70 3.82 21.80 -0.89
CA ALA A 70 3.88 20.39 -1.23
C ALA A 70 2.53 19.86 -1.75
N VAL A 71 2.57 18.69 -2.40
CA VAL A 71 1.38 17.99 -2.92
C VAL A 71 1.28 16.58 -2.34
N VAL A 72 0.06 16.14 -2.07
CA VAL A 72 -0.27 14.71 -1.89
C VAL A 72 -0.87 14.22 -3.19
N ILE A 73 -0.32 13.15 -3.76
CA ILE A 73 -0.86 12.51 -4.96
C ILE A 73 -1.42 11.14 -4.53
N ALA A 74 -2.74 11.02 -4.58
CA ALA A 74 -3.50 9.84 -4.19
C ALA A 74 -4.60 9.51 -5.23
N THR A 75 -4.24 9.66 -6.51
CA THR A 75 -5.06 9.26 -7.66
C THR A 75 -5.08 7.73 -7.80
N PRO A 76 -5.87 7.15 -8.71
CA PRO A 76 -5.68 5.77 -9.12
C PRO A 76 -4.24 5.51 -9.63
N ASP A 77 -3.73 4.29 -9.41
CA ASP A 77 -2.33 3.91 -9.64
C ASP A 77 -1.79 4.26 -11.03
N HIS A 78 -2.62 4.09 -12.08
CA HIS A 78 -2.27 4.39 -13.47
C HIS A 78 -2.11 5.88 -13.78
N LEU A 79 -2.48 6.76 -12.84
CA LEU A 79 -2.43 8.22 -12.99
C LEU A 79 -1.38 8.86 -12.09
N HIS A 80 -0.57 8.09 -11.37
CA HIS A 80 0.40 8.66 -10.42
C HIS A 80 1.55 9.43 -11.10
N VAL A 81 2.05 8.90 -12.23
CA VAL A 81 3.29 9.36 -12.86
C VAL A 81 3.15 10.79 -13.37
N GLU A 82 2.14 11.06 -14.19
CA GLU A 82 1.95 12.36 -14.85
C GLU A 82 1.86 13.56 -13.88
N PRO A 83 0.95 13.59 -12.88
CA PRO A 83 0.90 14.68 -11.91
C PRO A 83 2.16 14.73 -11.03
N CYS A 84 2.86 13.62 -10.81
CA CYS A 84 4.13 13.62 -10.07
C CYS A 84 5.22 14.36 -10.86
N LEU A 85 5.35 14.08 -12.16
CA LEU A 85 6.31 14.77 -13.03
C LEU A 85 6.02 16.27 -13.12
N GLN A 86 4.75 16.66 -13.29
CA GLN A 86 4.37 18.08 -13.30
C GLN A 86 4.64 18.77 -11.95
N ALA A 87 4.37 18.09 -10.83
CA ALA A 87 4.70 18.59 -9.50
C ALA A 87 6.20 18.83 -9.33
N LEU A 88 7.04 17.87 -9.76
CA LEU A 88 8.49 17.98 -9.70
C LEU A 88 9.03 19.09 -10.61
N GLN A 89 8.46 19.30 -11.81
CA GLN A 89 8.85 20.41 -12.68
C GLN A 89 8.67 21.79 -12.02
N LEU A 90 7.64 21.93 -11.17
CA LEU A 90 7.39 23.14 -10.39
C LEU A 90 8.11 23.17 -9.03
N GLY A 91 8.91 22.14 -8.72
CA GLY A 91 9.69 22.05 -7.48
C GLY A 91 8.85 21.78 -6.23
N TYR A 92 7.71 21.08 -6.36
CA TYR A 92 6.93 20.63 -5.20
C TYR A 92 7.59 19.46 -4.48
N HIS A 93 7.49 19.42 -3.15
CA HIS A 93 7.67 18.18 -2.41
C HIS A 93 6.40 17.32 -2.54
N VAL A 94 6.55 16.04 -2.81
CA VAL A 94 5.47 15.12 -3.17
C VAL A 94 5.38 14.01 -2.11
N LEU A 95 4.18 13.79 -1.58
CA LEU A 95 3.81 12.55 -0.90
C LEU A 95 2.99 11.71 -1.88
N LEU A 96 3.56 10.62 -2.37
CA LEU A 96 3.02 9.85 -3.51
C LEU A 96 2.51 8.49 -3.06
N GLU A 97 1.23 8.21 -3.32
CA GLU A 97 0.66 6.88 -3.08
C GLU A 97 1.39 5.79 -3.85
N LYS A 98 1.33 4.58 -3.26
CA LYS A 98 1.88 3.38 -3.88
C LYS A 98 0.79 2.65 -4.69
N PRO A 99 1.17 1.77 -5.62
CA PRO A 99 2.46 1.75 -6.31
C PRO A 99 2.62 3.02 -7.14
N ILE A 100 3.86 3.51 -7.34
CA ILE A 100 4.08 4.82 -7.96
C ILE A 100 3.82 4.83 -9.47
N CYS A 101 3.81 3.66 -10.10
CA CYS A 101 3.64 3.47 -11.53
C CYS A 101 3.19 2.02 -11.82
N LEU A 102 2.73 1.79 -13.05
CA LEU A 102 2.35 0.46 -13.53
C LEU A 102 3.36 -0.12 -14.52
N GLU A 103 4.24 0.71 -15.08
CA GLU A 103 5.32 0.27 -15.98
C GLU A 103 6.68 0.48 -15.33
N GLU A 104 7.54 -0.54 -15.38
CA GLU A 104 8.88 -0.49 -14.76
C GLU A 104 9.75 0.63 -15.36
N THR A 105 9.55 0.92 -16.66
CA THR A 105 10.29 1.99 -17.35
C THR A 105 10.03 3.38 -16.78
N GLU A 106 8.90 3.59 -16.09
CA GLU A 106 8.54 4.86 -15.48
C GLU A 106 9.30 5.13 -14.17
N LEU A 107 9.89 4.10 -13.55
CA LEU A 107 10.68 4.24 -12.33
C LEU A 107 11.86 5.19 -12.54
N ASP A 108 12.62 4.99 -13.62
CA ASP A 108 13.78 5.82 -13.94
C ASP A 108 13.37 7.22 -14.42
N VAL A 109 12.19 7.35 -15.04
CA VAL A 109 11.63 8.66 -15.44
C VAL A 109 11.36 9.53 -14.21
N ILE A 110 10.69 8.99 -13.19
CA ILE A 110 10.42 9.73 -11.94
C ILE A 110 11.73 10.03 -11.21
N LEU A 111 12.67 9.07 -11.16
CA LEU A 111 13.96 9.27 -10.51
C LEU A 111 14.77 10.42 -11.14
N GLN A 112 14.80 10.48 -12.48
CA GLN A 112 15.46 11.56 -13.21
C GLN A 112 14.74 12.90 -12.99
N ALA A 113 13.41 12.90 -12.96
CA ALA A 113 12.63 14.11 -12.68
C ALA A 113 12.87 14.64 -11.25
N GLU A 114 12.98 13.75 -10.25
CA GLU A 114 13.33 14.15 -8.89
C GLU A 114 14.73 14.76 -8.85
N ALA A 115 15.71 14.11 -9.48
CA ALA A 115 17.09 14.60 -9.51
C ALA A 115 17.24 15.97 -10.20
N ALA A 116 16.37 16.29 -11.15
CA ALA A 116 16.33 17.58 -11.85
C ALA A 116 15.49 18.65 -11.11
N SER A 117 14.79 18.27 -10.04
CA SER A 117 13.87 19.14 -9.29
C SER A 117 14.53 19.69 -8.02
N SER A 118 13.98 20.81 -7.51
CA SER A 118 14.21 21.23 -6.13
C SER A 118 13.26 20.56 -5.13
N GLY A 119 12.27 19.84 -5.64
CA GLY A 119 11.34 19.01 -4.89
C GLY A 119 11.91 17.63 -4.54
N THR A 120 11.11 16.83 -3.85
CA THR A 120 11.45 15.44 -3.52
C THR A 120 10.18 14.59 -3.50
N VAL A 121 10.30 13.30 -3.71
CA VAL A 121 9.21 12.33 -3.65
C VAL A 121 9.42 11.43 -2.43
N THR A 122 8.44 11.45 -1.52
CA THR A 122 8.28 10.43 -0.49
C THR A 122 7.18 9.49 -0.92
N VAL A 123 7.53 8.21 -1.14
CA VAL A 123 6.54 7.17 -1.44
C VAL A 123 5.81 6.79 -0.15
N CYS A 124 4.51 6.56 -0.25
CA CYS A 124 3.63 6.20 0.86
C CYS A 124 3.85 4.77 1.41
N HIS A 125 5.10 4.36 1.67
CA HIS A 125 5.43 3.12 2.36
C HIS A 125 5.18 3.24 3.88
N VAL A 126 3.91 3.44 4.26
CA VAL A 126 3.48 3.70 5.64
C VAL A 126 3.93 2.65 6.66
N LEU A 127 4.19 1.41 6.22
CA LEU A 127 4.66 0.36 7.12
C LEU A 127 6.04 0.64 7.71
N ARG A 128 6.94 1.36 7.01
CA ARG A 128 8.23 1.76 7.60
C ARG A 128 8.03 2.58 8.87
N SER A 129 7.04 3.47 8.88
CA SER A 129 6.75 4.37 10.00
C SER A 129 5.94 3.71 11.12
N THR A 130 5.47 2.47 10.93
CA THR A 130 4.67 1.77 11.93
C THR A 130 5.54 1.41 13.15
N PRO A 131 5.09 1.66 14.39
CA PRO A 131 5.85 1.32 15.61
C PRO A 131 6.38 -0.11 15.61
N PHE A 132 5.56 -1.09 15.22
CA PHE A 132 5.96 -2.50 15.13
C PHE A 132 7.21 -2.73 14.26
N PHE A 133 7.25 -2.13 13.06
CA PHE A 133 8.38 -2.27 12.14
C PHE A 133 9.59 -1.38 12.53
N GLN A 134 9.35 -0.28 13.24
CA GLN A 134 10.39 0.52 13.87
C GLN A 134 11.08 -0.23 15.03
N ASP A 135 10.34 -1.01 15.83
CA ASP A 135 10.91 -1.88 16.85
C ASP A 135 11.81 -2.96 16.24
N ILE A 136 11.33 -3.61 15.18
CA ILE A 136 12.14 -4.59 14.43
C ILE A 136 13.41 -3.92 13.89
N ARG A 137 13.29 -2.70 13.34
CA ARG A 137 14.45 -1.93 12.87
C ARG A 137 15.47 -1.72 13.99
N ARG A 138 15.03 -1.34 15.19
CA ARG A 138 15.92 -1.16 16.35
C ARG A 138 16.62 -2.45 16.77
N VAL A 139 15.95 -3.60 16.66
CA VAL A 139 16.58 -4.91 16.92
C VAL A 139 17.67 -5.18 15.88
N VAL A 140 17.39 -4.97 14.59
CA VAL A 140 18.37 -5.15 13.51
C VAL A 140 19.57 -4.22 13.72
N ASP A 141 19.33 -2.93 14.01
CA ASP A 141 20.38 -1.93 14.22
C ASP A 141 21.22 -2.18 15.48
N SER A 142 20.68 -2.90 16.47
CA SER A 142 21.42 -3.25 17.70
C SER A 142 22.47 -4.36 17.49
N ASP A 143 22.49 -5.00 16.32
CA ASP A 143 23.38 -6.10 15.96
C ASP A 143 23.28 -7.35 16.87
N VAL A 144 22.23 -7.45 17.69
CA VAL A 144 22.01 -8.61 18.58
C VAL A 144 21.77 -9.92 17.82
N LEU A 145 21.26 -9.82 16.58
CA LEU A 145 21.09 -10.97 15.69
C LEU A 145 22.39 -11.33 14.94
N GLY A 146 23.37 -10.41 14.91
CA GLY A 146 24.46 -10.42 13.94
C GLY A 146 24.00 -10.02 12.53
N PRO A 147 24.87 -10.22 11.52
CA PRO A 147 24.46 -10.00 10.13
C PRO A 147 23.28 -10.90 9.77
N LEU A 148 22.22 -10.33 9.22
CA LEU A 148 21.07 -11.09 8.76
C LEU A 148 21.50 -12.06 7.66
N ILE A 149 21.07 -13.32 7.78
CA ILE A 149 21.30 -14.38 6.80
C ILE A 149 20.00 -14.67 6.03
N GLY A 150 18.86 -14.56 6.73
CA GLY A 150 17.56 -14.91 6.19
C GLY A 150 16.44 -14.03 6.75
N MET A 151 15.44 -13.76 5.90
CA MET A 151 14.15 -13.19 6.30
C MET A 151 13.03 -14.08 5.77
N ILE A 152 12.10 -14.48 6.62
CA ILE A 152 10.94 -15.29 6.26
C ILE A 152 9.71 -14.47 6.59
N TRP A 153 8.89 -14.18 5.59
CA TRP A 153 7.82 -13.19 5.69
C TRP A 153 6.53 -13.72 5.08
N THR A 154 5.40 -13.41 5.70
CA THR A 154 4.08 -13.70 5.14
C THR A 154 3.16 -12.49 5.26
N GLU A 155 2.66 -12.04 4.11
CA GLU A 155 1.50 -11.16 4.02
C GLU A 155 0.23 -12.02 4.01
N ASN A 156 -0.48 -11.98 5.13
CA ASN A 156 -1.78 -12.61 5.31
C ASN A 156 -2.81 -11.57 4.91
N VAL A 157 -3.34 -11.62 3.67
CA VAL A 157 -4.24 -10.56 3.18
C VAL A 157 -5.61 -10.60 3.85
N GLY A 158 -6.04 -11.78 4.29
CA GLY A 158 -7.39 -12.04 4.77
C GLY A 158 -8.34 -12.36 3.62
N TYR A 159 -9.05 -13.49 3.70
CA TYR A 159 -9.93 -14.00 2.64
C TYR A 159 -10.98 -12.99 2.15
N TRP A 160 -11.57 -12.23 3.07
CA TRP A 160 -12.57 -11.22 2.76
C TRP A 160 -11.96 -9.97 2.11
N HIS A 161 -10.77 -9.58 2.53
CA HIS A 161 -10.07 -8.40 2.02
C HIS A 161 -9.56 -8.70 0.62
N TYR A 162 -9.05 -9.92 0.38
CA TYR A 162 -8.69 -10.33 -0.95
C TYR A 162 -9.90 -10.31 -1.91
N ALA A 163 -11.02 -10.92 -1.50
CA ALA A 163 -12.26 -10.88 -2.26
C ALA A 163 -12.77 -9.46 -2.53
N HIS A 164 -12.60 -8.55 -1.56
CA HIS A 164 -12.96 -7.14 -1.72
C HIS A 164 -12.08 -6.43 -2.75
N SER A 165 -10.75 -6.47 -2.59
CA SER A 165 -9.81 -5.62 -3.35
C SER A 165 -9.35 -6.22 -4.68
N TYR A 166 -9.12 -7.53 -4.72
CA TYR A 166 -8.44 -8.25 -5.82
C TYR A 166 -9.36 -9.21 -6.58
N VAL A 167 -10.64 -9.30 -6.20
CA VAL A 167 -11.65 -10.02 -6.98
C VAL A 167 -12.74 -9.07 -7.49
N ARG A 168 -13.36 -8.32 -6.58
CA ARG A 168 -14.42 -7.35 -6.92
C ARG A 168 -13.89 -5.95 -7.21
N GLY A 169 -12.86 -5.55 -6.48
CA GLY A 169 -12.34 -4.17 -6.44
C GLY A 169 -11.48 -3.79 -7.64
N ASN A 170 -10.78 -2.67 -7.45
CA ASN A 170 -10.04 -1.98 -8.51
C ASN A 170 -8.83 -2.78 -9.02
N TRP A 171 -8.28 -3.69 -8.21
CA TRP A 171 -7.07 -4.45 -8.53
C TRP A 171 -7.36 -5.88 -9.01
N ARG A 172 -8.57 -6.15 -9.49
CA ARG A 172 -8.97 -7.50 -9.90
C ARG A 172 -8.24 -8.04 -11.12
N ALA A 173 -7.83 -7.17 -12.05
CA ALA A 173 -7.27 -7.59 -13.33
C ALA A 173 -6.00 -6.80 -13.65
N SER A 174 -4.93 -7.53 -13.95
CA SER A 174 -3.63 -6.99 -14.38
C SER A 174 -3.29 -7.55 -15.75
N PRO A 175 -3.29 -6.75 -16.83
CA PRO A 175 -3.71 -5.34 -16.90
C PRO A 175 -5.24 -5.16 -16.76
N PRO A 176 -5.77 -3.94 -16.49
CA PRO A 176 -5.06 -2.65 -16.45
C PRO A 176 -4.57 -2.22 -15.05
N ALA A 177 -4.84 -2.98 -13.99
CA ALA A 177 -4.33 -2.66 -12.65
C ALA A 177 -2.92 -3.23 -12.43
N ALA A 178 -2.27 -2.79 -11.35
CA ALA A 178 -0.99 -3.35 -10.92
C ALA A 178 -1.07 -4.86 -10.67
N PRO A 179 0.02 -5.62 -10.98
CA PRO A 179 0.16 -7.00 -10.52
C PRO A 179 0.01 -7.12 -9.00
N PHE A 180 -0.42 -8.29 -8.52
CA PHE A 180 -0.83 -8.47 -7.12
C PHE A 180 0.24 -8.02 -6.11
N LEU A 181 1.49 -8.44 -6.30
CA LEU A 181 2.59 -8.03 -5.41
C LEU A 181 2.82 -6.53 -5.45
N LEU A 182 2.76 -5.90 -6.62
CA LEU A 182 2.98 -4.47 -6.75
C LEU A 182 1.85 -3.67 -6.06
N ALA A 183 0.60 -4.09 -6.23
CA ALA A 183 -0.55 -3.45 -5.61
C ALA A 183 -0.57 -3.62 -4.07
N LYS A 184 -0.31 -4.85 -3.60
CA LYS A 184 -0.53 -5.23 -2.19
C LYS A 184 0.74 -5.20 -1.35
N SER A 185 1.81 -5.77 -1.88
CA SER A 185 3.02 -6.14 -1.14
C SER A 185 4.28 -5.40 -1.57
N CYS A 186 4.14 -4.28 -2.28
CA CYS A 186 5.23 -3.31 -2.43
C CYS A 186 5.69 -2.78 -1.07
N HIS A 187 4.81 -2.75 -0.05
CA HIS A 187 5.21 -2.47 1.33
C HIS A 187 6.10 -3.55 1.92
N ASP A 188 5.78 -4.83 1.72
CA ASP A 188 6.56 -5.93 2.26
C ASP A 188 7.95 -5.98 1.60
N LEU A 189 7.99 -5.84 0.28
CA LEU A 189 9.24 -5.74 -0.49
C LEU A 189 10.08 -4.54 -0.04
N ASP A 190 9.46 -3.39 0.22
CA ASP A 190 10.11 -2.22 0.77
C ASP A 190 10.72 -2.47 2.17
N LEU A 191 10.01 -3.15 3.07
CA LEU A 191 10.53 -3.53 4.39
C LEU A 191 11.70 -4.52 4.29
N LEU A 192 11.60 -5.52 3.41
CA LEU A 192 12.70 -6.46 3.16
C LEU A 192 13.95 -5.71 2.67
N ARG A 193 13.79 -4.79 1.72
CA ARG A 193 14.89 -3.94 1.24
C ARG A 193 15.45 -3.05 2.35
N TRP A 194 14.60 -2.53 3.22
CA TRP A 194 15.00 -1.65 4.31
C TRP A 194 15.82 -2.36 5.38
N TYR A 195 15.42 -3.57 5.77
CA TYR A 195 16.15 -4.39 6.74
C TYR A 195 17.39 -5.03 6.16
N ALA A 196 17.37 -5.39 4.87
CA ALA A 196 18.56 -5.89 4.19
C ALA A 196 19.70 -4.85 4.18
N GLY A 197 19.37 -3.56 4.07
CA GLY A 197 20.36 -2.49 3.99
C GLY A 197 21.20 -2.49 2.71
N SER A 198 21.09 -3.52 1.87
CA SER A 198 21.81 -3.66 0.60
C SER A 198 20.86 -3.80 -0.60
N PRO A 199 21.34 -3.53 -1.83
CA PRO A 199 20.52 -3.68 -3.04
C PRO A 199 20.07 -5.13 -3.28
N PRO A 200 18.87 -5.34 -3.83
CA PRO A 200 18.45 -6.65 -4.30
C PRO A 200 19.21 -7.00 -5.59
N VAL A 201 19.55 -8.27 -5.79
CA VAL A 201 20.36 -8.74 -6.94
C VAL A 201 19.67 -9.83 -7.74
N THR A 202 18.84 -10.67 -7.10
CA THR A 202 18.11 -11.74 -7.77
C THR A 202 16.69 -11.85 -7.21
N VAL A 203 15.75 -12.22 -8.08
CA VAL A 203 14.36 -12.50 -7.71
C VAL A 203 13.90 -13.77 -8.41
N SER A 204 13.31 -14.69 -7.65
CA SER A 204 12.52 -15.80 -8.19
C SER A 204 11.11 -15.73 -7.63
N SER A 205 10.12 -16.15 -8.41
CA SER A 205 8.73 -16.13 -7.96
C SER A 205 7.92 -17.23 -8.60
N VAL A 206 6.99 -17.78 -7.81
CA VAL A 206 5.99 -18.76 -8.25
C VAL A 206 4.65 -18.40 -7.62
N GLY A 207 3.56 -18.57 -8.36
CA GLY A 207 2.24 -18.20 -7.88
C GLY A 207 1.19 -18.34 -8.97
N GLY A 208 -0.07 -18.35 -8.55
CA GLY A 208 -1.19 -18.59 -9.45
C GLY A 208 -2.49 -18.07 -8.89
N LEU A 209 -3.46 -17.91 -9.79
CA LEU A 209 -4.87 -17.79 -9.43
C LEU A 209 -5.42 -19.22 -9.31
N ASN A 210 -5.61 -19.71 -8.09
CA ASN A 210 -5.94 -21.11 -7.82
C ASN A 210 -7.42 -21.32 -7.50
N HIS A 211 -8.03 -20.42 -6.72
CA HIS A 211 -9.36 -20.59 -6.16
C HIS A 211 -10.44 -19.73 -6.81
N PHE A 212 -10.20 -18.42 -7.02
CA PHE A 212 -11.23 -17.51 -7.54
C PHE A 212 -11.39 -17.65 -9.06
N ARG A 213 -11.94 -18.80 -9.48
CA ARG A 213 -12.11 -19.24 -10.87
C ARG A 213 -13.51 -19.85 -11.06
N PRO A 214 -14.10 -19.79 -12.27
CA PRO A 214 -15.40 -20.38 -12.55
C PRO A 214 -15.50 -21.85 -12.17
N GLU A 215 -14.44 -22.63 -12.41
CA GLU A 215 -14.37 -24.06 -12.09
C GLU A 215 -14.55 -24.38 -10.60
N ASN A 216 -14.28 -23.43 -9.70
CA ASN A 216 -14.41 -23.59 -8.26
C ASN A 216 -15.73 -23.02 -7.71
N ALA A 217 -16.63 -22.56 -8.57
CA ALA A 217 -17.92 -22.04 -8.15
C ALA A 217 -18.74 -23.14 -7.43
N PRO A 218 -19.32 -22.86 -6.25
CA PRO A 218 -20.24 -23.78 -5.60
C PRO A 218 -21.43 -24.11 -6.52
N ALA A 219 -21.93 -25.35 -6.43
CA ALA A 219 -23.11 -25.76 -7.19
C ALA A 219 -24.30 -24.84 -6.88
N GLY A 220 -24.98 -24.35 -7.92
CA GLY A 220 -26.11 -23.43 -7.80
C GLY A 220 -25.73 -21.97 -7.53
N ALA A 221 -24.45 -21.60 -7.53
CA ALA A 221 -24.04 -20.20 -7.44
C ALA A 221 -24.63 -19.36 -8.58
N SER A 222 -25.14 -18.18 -8.25
CA SER A 222 -25.55 -17.17 -9.22
C SER A 222 -24.40 -16.21 -9.53
N ASP A 223 -24.54 -15.42 -10.60
CA ASP A 223 -23.54 -14.39 -10.98
C ASP A 223 -23.41 -13.25 -9.96
N ARG A 224 -24.39 -13.10 -9.07
CA ARG A 224 -24.42 -12.06 -8.04
C ARG A 224 -24.83 -12.62 -6.69
N CYS A 225 -24.16 -12.17 -5.63
CA CYS A 225 -24.43 -12.61 -4.25
C CYS A 225 -25.83 -12.23 -3.79
N VAL A 226 -26.37 -11.08 -4.21
CA VAL A 226 -27.69 -10.60 -3.78
C VAL A 226 -28.84 -11.57 -4.11
N THR A 227 -28.73 -12.29 -5.22
CA THR A 227 -29.72 -13.30 -5.68
C THR A 227 -29.23 -14.74 -5.52
N CYS A 228 -28.03 -14.95 -4.97
CA CYS A 228 -27.42 -16.27 -4.90
C CYS A 228 -28.09 -17.15 -3.82
N PRO A 229 -28.50 -18.39 -4.16
CA PRO A 229 -29.13 -19.32 -3.22
C PRO A 229 -28.12 -20.05 -2.31
N VAL A 230 -26.82 -19.95 -2.58
CA VAL A 230 -25.78 -20.61 -1.78
C VAL A 230 -25.65 -19.89 -0.43
N ALA A 231 -26.07 -20.55 0.65
CA ALA A 231 -26.12 -19.97 2.00
C ALA A 231 -24.75 -19.94 2.71
N ASP A 232 -23.95 -21.00 2.57
CA ASP A 232 -22.69 -21.17 3.31
C ASP A 232 -21.45 -20.74 2.51
N CYS A 233 -21.62 -19.88 1.51
CA CYS A 233 -20.49 -19.36 0.74
C CYS A 233 -19.61 -18.50 1.66
N PRO A 234 -18.32 -18.82 1.85
CA PRO A 234 -17.45 -18.01 2.68
C PRO A 234 -17.23 -16.62 2.09
N PHE A 235 -17.54 -16.40 0.80
CA PHE A 235 -17.33 -15.14 0.09
C PHE A 235 -18.59 -14.31 -0.17
N ASP A 236 -19.70 -14.62 0.51
CA ASP A 236 -20.96 -13.91 0.35
C ASP A 236 -20.82 -12.40 0.68
N ALA A 237 -20.98 -11.56 -0.35
CA ALA A 237 -20.92 -10.12 -0.24
C ALA A 237 -21.93 -9.57 0.79
N ARG A 238 -23.13 -10.17 0.87
CA ARG A 238 -24.18 -9.74 1.79
C ARG A 238 -23.68 -9.86 3.23
N ARG A 239 -23.12 -11.01 3.59
CA ARG A 239 -22.60 -11.27 4.95
C ARG A 239 -21.46 -10.33 5.29
N PHE A 240 -20.55 -10.10 4.36
CA PHE A 240 -19.37 -9.26 4.59
C PHE A 240 -19.64 -7.78 4.72
N TYR A 241 -20.49 -7.23 3.87
CA TYR A 241 -20.67 -5.78 3.83
C TYR A 241 -21.79 -5.34 4.77
N ARG A 242 -22.89 -6.10 4.90
CA ARG A 242 -24.01 -5.73 5.79
C ARG A 242 -23.69 -5.87 7.28
N SER A 243 -22.68 -6.67 7.63
CA SER A 243 -22.23 -6.82 9.02
C SER A 243 -21.30 -5.70 9.48
N ARG A 244 -20.96 -4.74 8.60
CA ARG A 244 -19.97 -3.69 8.87
C ARG A 244 -20.62 -2.31 8.84
N PRO A 245 -20.14 -1.37 9.68
CA PRO A 245 -20.59 0.03 9.64
C PRO A 245 -20.31 0.68 8.28
N THR A 246 -21.23 1.51 7.80
CA THR A 246 -21.11 2.21 6.51
C THR A 246 -20.06 3.31 6.51
N ASP A 247 -19.72 3.82 7.69
CA ASP A 247 -18.69 4.84 7.92
C ASP A 247 -17.28 4.24 8.12
N ARG A 248 -17.13 2.92 7.96
CA ARG A 248 -15.83 2.24 8.04
C ARG A 248 -15.46 1.53 6.76
N TRP A 249 -14.17 1.50 6.47
CA TRP A 249 -13.62 0.64 5.42
C TRP A 249 -13.90 -0.84 5.77
N PRO A 250 -14.27 -1.69 4.80
CA PRO A 250 -14.33 -1.44 3.36
C PRO A 250 -15.64 -0.82 2.86
N VAL A 251 -16.66 -0.63 3.70
CA VAL A 251 -17.99 -0.18 3.23
C VAL A 251 -17.96 1.26 2.73
N THR A 252 -17.12 2.12 3.30
CA THR A 252 -16.96 3.52 2.88
C THR A 252 -16.65 3.68 1.39
N VAL A 253 -15.92 2.74 0.79
CA VAL A 253 -15.60 2.81 -0.66
C VAL A 253 -16.77 2.33 -1.54
N LEU A 254 -17.69 1.52 -1.01
CA LEU A 254 -18.91 1.09 -1.72
C LEU A 254 -19.96 2.21 -1.75
N VAL A 255 -20.07 2.97 -0.66
CA VAL A 255 -21.10 4.01 -0.46
C VAL A 255 -20.62 5.43 -0.79
N ALA A 256 -19.37 5.55 -1.26
CA ALA A 256 -18.81 6.82 -1.69
C ALA A 256 -19.67 7.44 -2.81
N GLY A 257 -19.85 8.76 -2.79
CA GLY A 257 -20.69 9.46 -3.78
C GLY A 257 -22.20 9.36 -3.50
N GLY A 258 -22.61 8.92 -2.31
CA GLY A 258 -24.01 8.91 -1.89
C GLY A 258 -24.79 7.65 -2.27
N HIS A 259 -24.13 6.63 -2.82
CA HIS A 259 -24.74 5.33 -3.08
C HIS A 259 -25.10 4.61 -1.79
N SER A 260 -26.27 3.98 -1.74
CA SER A 260 -26.58 3.04 -0.67
C SER A 260 -25.78 1.74 -0.82
N LEU A 261 -25.56 1.05 0.30
CA LEU A 261 -24.91 -0.26 0.26
C LEU A 261 -25.70 -1.24 -0.61
N GLU A 262 -27.03 -1.21 -0.56
CA GLU A 262 -27.86 -2.13 -1.34
C GLU A 262 -27.75 -1.87 -2.84
N GLU A 263 -27.69 -0.61 -3.29
CA GLU A 263 -27.40 -0.29 -4.69
C GLU A 263 -26.01 -0.79 -5.10
N ALA A 264 -24.99 -0.54 -4.29
CA ALA A 264 -23.62 -0.99 -4.56
C ALA A 264 -23.51 -2.52 -4.69
N LEU A 265 -24.29 -3.28 -3.93
CA LEU A 265 -24.36 -4.74 -4.05
C LEU A 265 -25.25 -5.17 -5.23
N ALA A 266 -26.37 -4.49 -5.46
CA ALA A 266 -27.31 -4.87 -6.51
C ALA A 266 -26.69 -4.69 -7.91
N SER A 267 -26.02 -3.57 -8.17
CA SER A 267 -25.55 -3.20 -9.51
C SER A 267 -24.02 -3.06 -9.62
N GLY A 268 -23.33 -2.75 -8.53
CA GLY A 268 -21.88 -2.53 -8.54
C GLY A 268 -21.04 -3.81 -8.53
N PRO A 269 -19.72 -3.73 -8.77
CA PRO A 269 -18.87 -4.91 -8.85
C PRO A 269 -18.78 -5.66 -7.50
N TYR A 270 -19.03 -4.97 -6.38
CA TYR A 270 -18.92 -5.54 -5.04
C TYR A 270 -19.99 -6.58 -4.69
N GLY A 271 -21.09 -6.65 -5.45
CA GLY A 271 -22.09 -7.71 -5.31
C GLY A 271 -21.89 -8.91 -6.23
N GLU A 272 -20.88 -8.89 -7.09
CA GLU A 272 -20.61 -9.98 -8.03
C GLU A 272 -20.10 -11.24 -7.33
N CYS A 273 -20.41 -12.38 -7.93
CA CYS A 273 -19.84 -13.65 -7.52
C CYS A 273 -18.33 -13.63 -7.72
N VAL A 274 -17.58 -14.01 -6.68
CA VAL A 274 -16.11 -14.08 -6.74
C VAL A 274 -15.61 -15.14 -7.73
N TYR A 275 -16.47 -16.05 -8.19
CA TYR A 275 -16.16 -17.07 -9.18
C TYR A 275 -16.62 -16.71 -10.59
N ALA A 276 -17.12 -15.48 -10.83
CA ALA A 276 -17.56 -15.04 -12.15
C ALA A 276 -16.41 -14.90 -13.18
N GLY A 277 -15.16 -15.20 -12.80
CA GLY A 277 -14.01 -15.19 -13.71
C GLY A 277 -13.55 -13.80 -14.13
N ARG A 278 -13.82 -12.77 -13.33
CA ARG A 278 -13.50 -11.37 -13.67
C ARG A 278 -12.15 -10.89 -13.15
N ASN A 279 -11.49 -11.69 -12.31
CA ASN A 279 -10.16 -11.41 -11.79
C ASN A 279 -9.09 -12.25 -12.50
N THR A 280 -7.93 -11.64 -12.74
CA THR A 280 -6.77 -12.30 -13.36
C THR A 280 -5.55 -12.32 -12.46
N VAL A 281 -5.56 -11.54 -11.38
CA VAL A 281 -4.44 -11.49 -10.42
C VAL A 281 -4.39 -12.76 -9.56
N VAL A 282 -3.17 -13.12 -9.14
CA VAL A 282 -2.89 -14.34 -8.38
C VAL A 282 -3.38 -14.25 -6.94
N ASP A 283 -3.92 -15.35 -6.41
CA ASP A 283 -4.42 -15.43 -5.03
C ASP A 283 -3.43 -16.04 -4.04
N HIS A 284 -2.32 -16.56 -4.56
CA HIS A 284 -1.17 -17.03 -3.79
C HIS A 284 0.11 -16.84 -4.60
N GLN A 285 1.12 -16.20 -4.01
CA GLN A 285 2.44 -16.01 -4.63
C GLN A 285 3.56 -16.09 -3.59
N ALA A 286 4.59 -16.85 -3.91
CA ALA A 286 5.83 -16.94 -3.15
C ALA A 286 6.97 -16.30 -3.95
N VAL A 287 7.84 -15.58 -3.26
CA VAL A 287 8.97 -14.84 -3.83
C VAL A 287 10.20 -15.11 -2.99
N THR A 288 11.33 -15.35 -3.65
CA THR A 288 12.65 -15.30 -3.01
C THR A 288 13.43 -14.15 -3.61
N VAL A 289 13.98 -13.30 -2.75
CA VAL A 289 14.86 -12.18 -3.13
C VAL A 289 16.26 -12.48 -2.57
N GLY A 290 17.27 -12.45 -3.44
CA GLY A 290 18.67 -12.39 -3.03
C GLY A 290 19.13 -10.93 -2.96
N PHE A 291 19.87 -10.60 -1.92
CA PHE A 291 20.47 -9.28 -1.72
C PHE A 291 21.99 -9.36 -1.85
N GLN A 292 22.61 -8.23 -2.22
CA GLN A 292 24.06 -8.12 -2.21
C GLN A 292 24.61 -8.45 -0.82
N GLY A 293 25.64 -9.30 -0.77
CA GLY A 293 26.20 -9.83 0.48
C GLY A 293 25.65 -11.19 0.91
N GLY A 294 24.74 -11.79 0.14
CA GLY A 294 24.28 -13.18 0.31
C GLY A 294 23.07 -13.36 1.22
N LEU A 295 22.52 -12.29 1.79
CA LEU A 295 21.24 -12.31 2.50
C LEU A 295 20.11 -12.73 1.54
N THR A 296 19.25 -13.63 2.02
CA THR A 296 18.05 -14.05 1.28
C THR A 296 16.78 -13.67 2.04
N ALA A 297 15.74 -13.30 1.32
CA ALA A 297 14.41 -13.07 1.87
C ALA A 297 13.37 -13.89 1.13
N GLN A 298 12.43 -14.45 1.88
CA GLN A 298 11.28 -15.18 1.38
C GLN A 298 10.02 -14.41 1.76
N LEU A 299 9.17 -14.13 0.78
CA LEU A 299 7.87 -13.51 0.97
C LEU A 299 6.80 -14.43 0.40
N THR A 300 5.83 -14.80 1.23
CA THR A 300 4.58 -15.42 0.76
C THR A 300 3.44 -14.44 0.93
N VAL A 301 2.65 -14.24 -0.12
CA VAL A 301 1.45 -13.41 -0.11
C VAL A 301 0.27 -14.31 -0.45
N THR A 302 -0.74 -14.34 0.41
CA THR A 302 -1.86 -15.27 0.26
C THR A 302 -3.20 -14.63 0.61
N ALA A 303 -4.21 -14.98 -0.19
CA ALA A 303 -5.60 -14.66 0.08
C ALA A 303 -6.20 -15.49 1.22
N PHE A 304 -5.66 -16.67 1.50
CA PHE A 304 -6.35 -17.71 2.26
C PHE A 304 -6.00 -17.73 3.74
N THR A 305 -6.23 -16.60 4.41
CA THR A 305 -5.96 -16.42 5.84
C THR A 305 -7.18 -15.86 6.55
N HIS A 306 -7.34 -16.22 7.83
CA HIS A 306 -8.32 -15.57 8.70
C HIS A 306 -7.86 -14.14 9.02
N ASP A 307 -6.63 -14.01 9.49
CA ASP A 307 -6.02 -12.74 9.90
C ASP A 307 -5.61 -11.90 8.68
N ASN A 308 -5.70 -10.58 8.82
CA ASN A 308 -5.23 -9.59 7.86
C ASN A 308 -4.00 -8.87 8.44
N THR A 309 -2.84 -9.52 8.35
CA THR A 309 -1.65 -9.20 9.16
C THR A 309 -0.35 -9.61 8.47
N ARG A 310 0.78 -9.18 9.03
CA ARG A 310 2.11 -9.69 8.67
C ARG A 310 2.65 -10.57 9.78
N THR A 311 3.22 -11.70 9.38
CA THR A 311 4.05 -12.54 10.25
C THR A 311 5.44 -12.67 9.66
N LEU A 312 6.45 -12.69 10.52
CA LEU A 312 7.84 -12.69 10.08
C LEU A 312 8.79 -13.40 11.03
N LYS A 313 9.93 -13.80 10.48
CA LYS A 313 11.10 -14.25 11.20
C LYS A 313 12.36 -13.69 10.54
N LEU A 314 13.20 -12.99 11.31
CA LEU A 314 14.54 -12.59 10.91
C LEU A 314 15.56 -13.53 11.58
N VAL A 315 16.56 -13.98 10.82
CA VAL A 315 17.59 -14.89 11.33
C VAL A 315 18.98 -14.37 11.05
N GLY A 316 19.82 -14.41 12.08
CA GLY A 316 21.25 -14.17 11.99
C GLY A 316 22.03 -15.21 12.80
N PRO A 317 23.37 -15.15 12.79
CA PRO A 317 24.21 -16.14 13.48
C PRO A 317 24.16 -16.03 15.00
N PHE A 318 23.67 -14.91 15.56
CA PHE A 318 23.66 -14.67 17.01
C PHE A 318 22.26 -14.66 17.62
N GLY A 319 21.21 -14.73 16.80
CA GLY A 319 19.84 -14.80 17.28
C GLY A 319 18.80 -14.89 16.17
N GLU A 320 17.55 -15.02 16.61
CA GLU A 320 16.37 -14.88 15.75
C GLU A 320 15.33 -13.94 16.36
N LEU A 321 14.61 -13.23 15.49
CA LEU A 321 13.46 -12.39 15.86
C LEU A 321 12.22 -12.89 15.15
N ARG A 322 11.13 -13.14 15.88
CA ARG A 322 9.81 -13.47 15.34
C ARG A 322 8.83 -12.33 15.60
N GLY A 323 7.89 -12.15 14.69
CA GLY A 323 6.91 -11.08 14.81
C GLY A 323 5.52 -11.44 14.30
N HIS A 324 4.50 -10.92 14.98
CA HIS A 324 3.10 -10.97 14.56
C HIS A 324 2.46 -9.58 14.68
N MET A 325 2.33 -8.87 13.56
CA MET A 325 1.98 -7.45 13.52
C MET A 325 0.66 -7.12 14.22
N GLU A 326 -0.43 -7.81 13.89
CA GLU A 326 -1.77 -7.53 14.46
C GLU A 326 -1.84 -7.75 15.98
N ARG A 327 -1.01 -8.63 16.53
CA ARG A 327 -0.93 -8.86 17.98
C ARG A 327 0.11 -7.95 18.64
N GLY A 328 0.87 -7.20 17.85
CA GLY A 328 2.00 -6.40 18.31
C GLY A 328 3.14 -7.23 18.90
N GLU A 329 3.14 -8.56 18.74
CA GLU A 329 4.06 -9.45 19.44
C GLU A 329 5.40 -9.55 18.72
N LEU A 330 6.48 -9.33 19.47
CA LEU A 330 7.85 -9.58 19.06
C LEU A 330 8.53 -10.52 20.05
N GLU A 331 9.29 -11.49 19.53
CA GLU A 331 10.04 -12.47 20.30
C GLU A 331 11.47 -12.55 19.76
N HIS A 332 12.45 -12.20 20.58
CA HIS A 332 13.88 -12.30 20.27
C HIS A 332 14.49 -13.45 21.08
N HIS A 333 15.18 -14.37 20.41
CA HIS A 333 15.98 -15.42 21.02
C HIS A 333 17.47 -15.19 20.73
N GLU A 334 18.27 -14.93 21.76
CA GLU A 334 19.71 -14.69 21.64
C GLU A 334 20.47 -16.00 21.86
N PHE A 335 21.26 -16.42 20.88
CA PHE A 335 21.97 -17.71 20.92
C PHE A 335 23.17 -17.70 21.86
N ARG A 336 23.82 -16.55 22.05
CA ARG A 336 25.03 -16.42 22.88
C ARG A 336 24.76 -16.66 24.36
N THR A 337 23.61 -16.20 24.83
CA THR A 337 23.20 -16.25 26.24
C THR A 337 22.12 -17.31 26.49
N GLY A 338 21.43 -17.76 25.42
CA GLY A 338 20.22 -18.59 25.52
C GLY A 338 18.99 -17.81 26.02
N HIS A 339 19.12 -16.49 26.23
CA HIS A 339 18.05 -15.65 26.74
C HIS A 339 17.00 -15.39 25.66
N SER A 340 15.73 -15.41 26.07
CA SER A 340 14.60 -15.04 25.21
C SER A 340 13.87 -13.85 25.78
N ARG A 341 13.49 -12.90 24.94
CA ARG A 341 12.69 -11.74 25.31
C ARG A 341 11.46 -11.67 24.41
N THR A 342 10.30 -11.57 25.03
CA THR A 342 9.04 -11.24 24.34
C THR A 342 8.57 -9.86 24.79
N TRP A 343 8.06 -9.07 23.86
CA TRP A 343 7.42 -7.80 24.17
C TRP A 343 6.29 -7.51 23.18
N THR A 344 5.39 -6.64 23.60
CA THR A 344 4.28 -6.16 22.77
C THR A 344 4.54 -4.72 22.38
N VAL A 345 4.31 -4.41 21.11
CA VAL A 345 4.33 -3.06 20.56
C VAL A 345 2.90 -2.65 20.29
N GLU A 346 2.56 -1.39 20.59
CA GLU A 346 1.23 -0.87 20.25
C GLU A 346 1.07 -0.84 18.72
N ALA A 347 0.12 -1.62 18.22
CA ALA A 347 -0.24 -1.72 16.80
C ALA A 347 -1.69 -1.27 16.59
N SER A 348 -2.03 -0.07 17.06
CA SER A 348 -3.38 0.49 16.98
C SER A 348 -3.52 1.40 15.74
N GLY A 349 -4.74 1.52 15.21
CA GLY A 349 -5.05 2.38 14.06
C GLY A 349 -4.73 1.77 12.68
N ASN A 350 -4.94 2.56 11.63
CA ASN A 350 -4.72 2.11 10.25
C ASN A 350 -3.24 1.78 10.03
N HIS A 351 -2.97 0.62 9.44
CA HIS A 351 -1.63 0.08 9.26
C HIS A 351 -0.82 0.05 10.58
N GLY A 352 -1.46 -0.18 11.73
CA GLY A 352 -0.80 -0.17 13.03
C GLY A 352 -0.24 1.19 13.45
N GLY A 353 -0.76 2.29 12.88
CA GLY A 353 -0.33 3.66 13.18
C GLY A 353 0.63 4.25 12.14
N GLY A 354 1.00 3.46 11.12
CA GLY A 354 1.93 3.89 10.07
C GLY A 354 1.48 5.12 9.28
N ASP A 355 0.18 5.29 9.03
CA ASP A 355 -0.33 6.47 8.29
C ASP A 355 -0.05 7.77 9.05
N ILE A 356 -0.34 7.80 10.35
CA ILE A 356 -0.12 8.98 11.21
C ILE A 356 1.36 9.28 11.31
N ALA A 357 2.16 8.24 11.55
CA ALA A 357 3.60 8.37 11.73
C ALA A 357 4.31 8.81 10.44
N LEU A 358 3.91 8.32 9.27
CA LEU A 358 4.46 8.79 7.99
C LEU A 358 4.16 10.28 7.78
N VAL A 359 2.92 10.71 8.01
CA VAL A 359 2.55 12.13 7.88
C VAL A 359 3.34 12.99 8.86
N SER A 360 3.54 12.51 10.09
CA SER A 360 4.36 13.17 11.09
C SER A 360 5.79 13.39 10.60
N SER A 361 6.46 12.32 10.18
CA SER A 361 7.84 12.38 9.68
C SER A 361 7.97 13.24 8.43
N TRP A 362 7.02 13.15 7.51
CA TRP A 362 7.01 13.94 6.28
C TRP A 362 6.81 15.45 6.55
N LEU A 363 5.93 15.81 7.50
CA LEU A 363 5.76 17.21 7.91
C LEU A 363 7.00 17.77 8.62
N SER A 364 7.66 16.99 9.47
CA SER A 364 8.93 17.41 10.08
C SER A 364 10.00 17.64 9.02
N ALA A 365 10.09 16.79 8.00
CA ALA A 365 11.00 16.99 6.88
C ALA A 365 10.68 18.26 6.08
N LEU A 366 9.40 18.49 5.79
CA LEU A 366 8.92 19.67 5.08
C LEU A 366 9.19 20.98 5.86
N ARG A 367 9.22 20.93 7.20
CA ARG A 367 9.60 22.06 8.06
C ARG A 367 11.11 22.23 8.21
N GLY A 368 11.93 21.32 7.67
CA GLY A 368 13.38 21.31 7.85
C GLY A 368 13.83 20.84 9.23
N GLU A 369 12.97 20.15 9.98
CA GLU A 369 13.23 19.67 11.34
C GLU A 369 13.82 18.26 11.38
N ALA A 370 13.64 17.48 10.31
CA ALA A 370 14.07 16.09 10.19
C ALA A 370 14.47 15.76 8.74
N PRO A 371 15.21 14.67 8.48
CA PRO A 371 15.40 14.16 7.12
C PRO A 371 14.09 13.60 6.54
N TRP A 372 14.02 13.52 5.21
CA TRP A 372 12.91 12.85 4.51
C TRP A 372 12.80 11.37 4.92
N PRO A 373 11.57 10.80 5.04
CA PRO A 373 11.37 9.46 5.60
C PRO A 373 12.11 8.34 4.86
N SER A 374 12.19 8.43 3.53
CA SER A 374 12.91 7.47 2.69
C SER A 374 13.34 8.10 1.37
N PRO A 375 14.59 7.91 0.92
CA PRO A 375 15.00 8.30 -0.42
C PRO A 375 14.15 7.58 -1.48
N LEU A 376 13.78 8.29 -2.55
CA LEU A 376 13.02 7.69 -3.65
C LEU A 376 13.78 6.50 -4.23
N SER A 377 15.07 6.66 -4.53
CA SER A 377 15.94 5.62 -5.12
C SER A 377 15.88 4.27 -4.39
N VAL A 378 15.78 4.29 -3.06
CA VAL A 378 15.65 3.07 -2.23
C VAL A 378 14.22 2.53 -2.26
N SER A 379 13.22 3.42 -2.29
CA SER A 379 11.81 3.03 -2.37
C SER A 379 11.50 2.33 -3.69
N LEU A 380 12.14 2.76 -4.79
CA LEU A 380 12.00 2.17 -6.13
C LEU A 380 12.46 0.71 -6.20
N ASP A 381 13.37 0.27 -5.33
CA ASP A 381 13.79 -1.13 -5.29
C ASP A 381 12.62 -2.05 -4.94
N SER A 382 11.62 -1.58 -4.17
CA SER A 382 10.40 -2.35 -3.90
C SER A 382 9.58 -2.60 -5.18
N HIS A 383 9.49 -1.61 -6.06
CA HIS A 383 8.83 -1.70 -7.36
C HIS A 383 9.62 -2.57 -8.32
N ARG A 384 10.95 -2.38 -8.42
CA ARG A 384 11.84 -3.23 -9.24
C ARG A 384 11.71 -4.69 -8.84
N MET A 385 11.73 -5.00 -7.55
CA MET A 385 11.51 -6.35 -7.05
C MET A 385 10.12 -6.89 -7.39
N ALA A 386 9.07 -6.07 -7.32
CA ALA A 386 7.71 -6.49 -7.67
C ALA A 386 7.58 -6.81 -9.17
N PHE A 387 8.12 -5.96 -10.05
CA PHE A 387 8.15 -6.20 -11.50
C PHE A 387 8.99 -7.43 -11.85
N ALA A 388 10.16 -7.58 -11.25
CA ALA A 388 11.01 -8.76 -11.42
C ALA A 388 10.32 -10.05 -10.93
N ALA A 389 9.61 -9.99 -9.81
CA ALA A 389 8.83 -11.12 -9.30
C ALA A 389 7.72 -11.51 -10.26
N GLU A 390 7.02 -10.54 -10.86
CA GLU A 390 5.99 -10.83 -11.86
C GLU A 390 6.57 -11.45 -13.13
N ARG A 391 7.69 -10.92 -13.65
CA ARG A 391 8.41 -11.54 -14.78
C ARG A 391 8.86 -12.96 -14.46
N ALA A 392 9.46 -13.17 -13.28
CA ALA A 392 9.92 -14.48 -12.82
C ALA A 392 8.76 -15.49 -12.77
N ARG A 393 7.61 -15.07 -12.24
CA ARG A 393 6.40 -15.90 -12.14
C ARG A 393 5.85 -16.29 -13.50
N LEU A 394 5.77 -15.35 -14.44
CA LEU A 394 5.22 -15.58 -15.78
C LEU A 394 6.14 -16.45 -16.65
N ASN A 395 7.46 -16.29 -16.50
CA ASN A 395 8.44 -16.96 -17.35
C ASN A 395 9.05 -18.23 -16.73
N GLY A 396 8.79 -18.50 -15.44
CA GLY A 396 9.40 -19.61 -14.71
C GLY A 396 10.92 -19.48 -14.57
N SER A 397 11.42 -18.26 -14.37
CA SER A 397 12.85 -17.93 -14.39
C SER A 397 13.31 -17.22 -13.11
N VAL A 398 14.63 -17.16 -12.91
CA VAL A 398 15.25 -16.22 -11.97
C VAL A 398 15.59 -14.94 -12.73
N VAL A 399 15.24 -13.78 -12.18
CA VAL A 399 15.52 -12.46 -12.74
C VAL A 399 16.68 -11.83 -11.97
N ASN A 400 17.67 -11.29 -12.67
CA ASN A 400 18.72 -10.45 -12.08
C ASN A 400 18.28 -8.98 -12.15
N LEU A 401 18.56 -8.22 -11.10
CA LEU A 401 18.20 -6.80 -10.97
C LEU A 401 19.37 -5.87 -11.29
#